data_AF-A0A031LJL7-F1
#
_entry.id   AF-A0A031LJL7-F1
#
_cell.length_a   1.000
_cell.length_b   1.000
_cell.length_c   1.000
_cell.angle_alpha   90.00
_cell.angle_beta   90.00
_cell.angle_gamma   90.00
#
_symmetry.space_group_name_H-M   'P 1'
#
loop_
_entity.id
_entity.type
_entity.pdbx_description
1 polymer ?
#
loop_
_entity_poly.entity_id
_entity_poly.type
_entity_poly.pdbx_seq_one_letter_code
_entity_poly.pdbx_strand_id
1 'polypeptide(L)'
;MEIKELKKVEVITDVLCDVCNQSTKLEFGTLSAHWGYGSKHDGERYELQLCEKCFFYALATLRKERADEFMFDENFDPSTLDGFGVK
;
A
#
# COMPACT_ATOMS: atom_id res chain seq x y z
N MET A 1 -42.33 4.31 28.21
CA MET A 1 -40.93 4.10 27.78
C MET A 1 -40.98 3.84 26.30
N GLU A 2 -40.53 4.78 25.48
CA GLU A 2 -40.50 4.63 24.02
C GLU A 2 -39.19 3.96 23.63
N ILE A 3 -39.27 2.81 22.97
CA ILE A 3 -38.10 2.09 22.46
C ILE A 3 -37.75 2.72 21.11
N LYS A 4 -36.63 3.46 21.07
CA LYS A 4 -36.07 4.01 19.83
C LYS A 4 -35.67 2.87 18.89
N GLU A 5 -35.99 3.01 17.60
CA GLU A 5 -35.68 2.03 16.55
C GLU A 5 -34.20 1.62 16.57
N LEU A 6 -33.96 0.31 16.51
CA LEU A 6 -32.63 -0.27 16.39
C LEU A 6 -32.10 -0.05 14.97
N LYS A 7 -31.13 0.85 14.82
CA LYS A 7 -30.44 1.11 13.55
C LYS A 7 -29.39 0.04 13.30
N LYS A 8 -29.51 -0.70 12.21
CA LYS A 8 -28.42 -1.58 11.72
C LYS A 8 -27.29 -0.72 11.16
N VAL A 9 -26.07 -0.97 11.63
CA VAL A 9 -24.86 -0.33 11.13
C VAL A 9 -24.01 -1.42 10.50
N GLU A 10 -23.58 -1.21 9.26
CA GLU A 10 -22.58 -2.08 8.64
C GLU A 10 -21.22 -1.79 9.25
N VAL A 11 -20.59 -2.82 9.79
CA VAL A 11 -19.26 -2.74 10.40
C VAL A 11 -18.33 -3.57 9.53
N ILE A 12 -17.26 -2.94 9.05
CA ILE A 12 -16.17 -3.66 8.38
C ILE A 12 -15.45 -4.48 9.45
N THR A 13 -15.63 -5.79 9.42
CA THR A 13 -15.00 -6.70 10.40
C THR A 13 -13.61 -7.15 9.97
N ASP A 14 -13.29 -7.03 8.67
CA ASP A 14 -12.01 -7.44 8.12
C ASP A 14 -11.75 -6.75 6.78
N VAL A 15 -10.47 -6.62 6.43
CA VAL A 15 -10.00 -6.24 5.10
C VAL A 15 -9.19 -7.42 4.58
N LEU A 16 -9.51 -7.91 3.38
CA LEU A 16 -8.74 -8.99 2.77
C LEU A 16 -7.57 -8.39 1.97
N CYS A 17 -6.43 -9.06 2.02
CA CYS A 17 -5.29 -8.71 1.20
C CYS A 17 -5.61 -8.95 -0.28
N ASP A 18 -5.47 -7.94 -1.13
CA ASP A 18 -5.78 -8.03 -2.57
C ASP A 18 -4.85 -8.97 -3.34
N VAL A 19 -3.71 -9.36 -2.74
CA VAL A 19 -2.72 -10.26 -3.36
C VAL A 19 -2.97 -11.73 -2.99
N CYS A 20 -3.08 -12.05 -1.70
CA CYS A 20 -3.18 -13.44 -1.22
C CYS A 20 -4.56 -13.83 -0.70
N ASN A 21 -5.51 -12.89 -0.69
CA ASN A 21 -6.88 -13.06 -0.21
C ASN A 21 -6.98 -13.51 1.27
N GLN A 22 -5.93 -13.29 2.05
CA GLN A 22 -5.90 -13.57 3.50
C GLN A 22 -6.41 -12.37 4.29
N SER A 23 -7.06 -12.66 5.42
CA SER A 23 -7.44 -11.66 6.43
C SER A 23 -6.24 -10.83 6.86
N THR A 24 -6.42 -9.52 6.90
CA THR A 24 -5.43 -8.58 7.45
C THR A 24 -5.65 -8.33 8.93
N LYS A 25 -6.78 -8.78 9.49
CA LYS A 25 -7.21 -8.45 10.87
C LYS A 25 -7.24 -6.94 11.12
N LEU A 26 -7.54 -6.17 10.07
CA LEU A 26 -7.51 -4.70 10.04
C LEU A 26 -6.11 -4.07 10.18
N GLU A 27 -5.04 -4.88 10.13
CA GLU A 27 -3.65 -4.42 10.06
C GLU A 27 -3.13 -4.61 8.63
N PHE A 28 -3.23 -3.55 7.83
CA PHE A 28 -2.86 -3.56 6.42
C PHE A 28 -2.11 -2.29 6.00
N GLY A 29 -1.29 -2.42 4.96
CA GLY A 29 -0.72 -1.30 4.24
C GLY A 29 -1.52 -1.00 2.97
N THR A 30 -1.51 0.25 2.53
CA THR A 30 -2.19 0.67 1.30
C THR A 30 -1.16 1.06 0.24
N LEU A 31 -1.27 0.49 -0.96
CA LEU A 31 -0.57 0.96 -2.15
C LEU A 31 -1.58 1.68 -3.04
N SER A 32 -1.46 3.00 -3.17
CA SER A 32 -2.43 3.81 -3.92
C SER A 32 -1.74 4.73 -4.91
N ALA A 33 -2.40 4.97 -6.05
CA ALA A 33 -1.97 5.94 -7.04
C ALA A 33 -3.17 6.77 -7.55
N HIS A 34 -2.91 8.05 -7.80
CA HIS A 34 -3.86 8.96 -8.42
C HIS A 34 -3.15 9.73 -9.54
N TRP A 35 -3.45 9.36 -10.77
CA TRP A 35 -2.76 9.91 -11.93
C TRP A 35 -3.50 11.13 -12.48
N GLY A 36 -2.77 12.23 -12.63
CA GLY A 36 -3.31 13.50 -13.11
C GLY A 36 -3.21 13.68 -14.63
N TYR A 37 -3.75 14.81 -15.08
CA TYR A 37 -3.76 15.21 -16.49
C TYR A 37 -2.37 15.16 -17.13
N GLY A 38 -2.27 14.52 -18.30
CA GLY A 38 -1.04 14.42 -19.07
C GLY A 38 -0.08 13.30 -18.66
N SER A 39 -0.44 12.47 -17.68
CA SER A 39 0.26 11.21 -17.42
C SER A 39 -0.14 10.12 -18.42
N LYS A 40 0.66 9.06 -18.54
CA LYS A 40 0.32 7.91 -19.39
C LYS A 40 -0.98 7.20 -18.97
N HIS A 41 -1.32 7.32 -17.69
CA HIS A 41 -2.47 6.71 -17.03
C HIS A 41 -3.47 7.78 -16.59
N ASP A 42 -3.68 8.81 -17.42
CA ASP A 42 -4.48 9.98 -17.08
C ASP A 42 -5.88 9.63 -16.55
N GLY A 43 -6.21 10.13 -15.36
CA GLY A 43 -7.48 9.91 -14.69
C GLY A 43 -7.60 8.56 -13.97
N GLU A 44 -6.65 7.66 -14.13
CA GLU A 44 -6.67 6.35 -13.48
C GLU A 44 -6.34 6.45 -11.99
N ARG A 45 -7.04 5.62 -11.21
CA ARG A 45 -6.87 5.49 -9.77
C ARG A 45 -6.67 4.02 -9.44
N TYR A 46 -5.69 3.76 -8.58
CA TYR A 46 -5.39 2.43 -8.09
C TYR A 46 -5.37 2.46 -6.57
N GLU A 47 -5.89 1.42 -5.95
CA GLU A 47 -5.76 1.18 -4.52
C GLU A 47 -5.68 -0.33 -4.30
N LEU A 48 -4.71 -0.76 -3.50
CA LEU A 48 -4.56 -2.13 -3.02
C LEU A 48 -4.37 -2.11 -1.51
N GLN A 49 -5.09 -2.98 -0.81
CA GLN A 49 -4.93 -3.30 0.59
C GLN A 49 -4.08 -4.55 0.72
N LEU A 50 -2.95 -4.43 1.42
CA LEU A 50 -1.91 -5.44 1.50
C LEU A 50 -1.74 -5.89 2.95
N CYS A 51 -1.77 -7.21 3.19
CA CYS A 51 -1.29 -7.74 4.47
C CYS A 51 0.22 -7.46 4.63
N GLU A 52 0.70 -7.53 5.86
CA GLU A 52 2.11 -7.26 6.22
C GLU A 52 3.11 -7.96 5.27
N LYS A 53 2.92 -9.26 5.02
CA LYS A 53 3.79 -10.04 4.12
C LYS A 53 3.83 -9.46 2.70
N CYS A 54 2.66 -9.18 2.11
CA CYS A 54 2.56 -8.67 0.74
C CYS A 54 3.06 -7.24 0.63
N PHE A 55 2.85 -6.43 1.68
CA PHE A 55 3.41 -5.09 1.77
C PHE A 55 4.94 -5.11 1.77
N PHE A 56 5.57 -5.93 2.61
CA PHE A 56 7.03 -6.02 2.64
C PHE A 56 7.62 -6.65 1.39
N TYR A 57 6.89 -7.55 0.70
CA TYR A 57 7.29 -8.03 -0.62
C TYR A 57 7.32 -6.90 -1.66
N ALA A 58 6.28 -6.06 -1.69
CA ALA A 58 6.24 -4.89 -2.57
C ALA A 58 7.37 -3.91 -2.23
N LEU A 59 7.59 -3.64 -0.93
CA LEU A 59 8.66 -2.76 -0.46
C LEU A 59 10.05 -3.27 -0.86
N ALA A 60 10.31 -4.57 -0.72
CA ALA A 60 11.58 -5.18 -1.13
C ALA A 60 11.80 -5.05 -2.64
N THR A 61 10.75 -5.24 -3.45
CA THR A 61 10.81 -5.05 -4.90
C THR A 61 11.16 -3.60 -5.25
N LEU A 62 10.52 -2.61 -4.62
CA LEU A 62 10.79 -1.19 -4.85
C LEU A 62 12.20 -0.76 -4.38
N ARG A 63 12.70 -1.34 -3.28
CA ARG A 63 14.08 -1.12 -2.82
C ARG A 63 15.09 -1.62 -3.84
N LYS A 64 14.86 -2.80 -4.41
CA LYS A 64 15.70 -3.35 -5.47
C LYS A 64 15.66 -2.47 -6.71
N GLU A 65 14.48 -2.06 -7.16
CA GLU A 65 14.33 -1.17 -8.32
C GLU A 65 15.11 0.13 -8.13
N ARG A 66 15.03 0.74 -6.94
CA ARG A 66 15.83 1.93 -6.61
C ARG A 66 17.33 1.64 -6.63
N ALA A 67 17.76 0.49 -6.12
CA ALA A 67 19.17 0.10 -6.17
C ALA A 67 19.65 -0.05 -7.62
N ASP A 68 18.85 -0.71 -8.47
CA ASP A 68 19.16 -0.96 -9.87
C ASP A 68 19.20 0.36 -10.69
N GLU A 69 18.29 1.30 -10.45
CA GLU A 69 18.25 2.60 -11.13
C GLU A 69 19.49 3.46 -10.83
N PHE A 70 19.97 3.45 -9.58
CA PHE A 70 21.06 4.30 -9.13
C PHE A 70 22.40 3.56 -8.99
N MET A 71 22.51 2.31 -9.43
CA MET A 71 23.72 1.48 -9.22
C MET A 71 25.00 2.06 -9.83
N PHE A 72 24.88 2.91 -10.85
CA PHE A 72 26.00 3.56 -11.53
C PHE A 72 26.16 5.05 -11.17
N ASP A 73 25.32 5.58 -10.27
CA ASP A 73 25.46 6.96 -9.80
C ASP A 73 26.53 7.01 -8.70
N GLU A 74 27.60 7.76 -8.94
CA GLU A 74 28.71 7.93 -7.99
C GLU A 74 28.29 8.59 -6.67
N ASN A 75 27.14 9.28 -6.64
CA ASN A 75 26.59 9.92 -5.44
C ASN A 75 25.59 9.03 -4.69
N PHE A 76 25.28 7.84 -5.21
CA PHE A 76 24.32 6.95 -4.57
C PHE A 76 24.96 6.23 -3.38
N ASP A 77 24.36 6.40 -2.20
CA ASP A 77 24.71 5.66 -0.99
C ASP A 77 23.70 4.52 -0.76
N PRO A 78 24.10 3.24 -0.93
CA PRO A 78 23.22 2.10 -0.73
C PRO A 78 22.65 1.98 0.68
N SER A 79 23.30 2.57 1.70
CA SER A 79 22.80 2.53 3.08
C SER A 79 21.47 3.30 3.23
N THR A 80 21.17 4.22 2.32
CA THR A 80 19.90 4.95 2.28
C THR A 80 18.69 4.04 2.01
N LEU A 81 18.91 2.81 1.52
CA LEU A 81 17.84 1.84 1.26
C LEU A 81 17.24 1.23 2.54
N ASP A 82 17.97 1.23 3.66
CA ASP A 82 17.47 0.65 4.92
C ASP A 82 16.27 1.42 5.47
N GLY A 83 16.29 2.75 5.31
CA GLY A 83 15.21 3.66 5.67
C GLY A 83 14.13 3.83 4.60
N PHE A 84 14.26 3.15 3.45
CA PHE A 84 13.31 3.34 2.34
C PHE A 84 11.89 2.93 2.76
N GLY A 85 10.98 3.90 2.71
CA GLY A 85 9.57 3.75 3.04
C GLY A 85 9.21 3.99 4.52
N VAL A 86 10.18 4.21 5.40
CA VAL A 86 9.96 4.54 6.82
C VAL A 86 9.76 6.05 6.96
N LYS A 87 8.76 6.48 7.75
CA LYS A 87 8.45 7.90 8.04
C LYS A 87 8.38 8.16 9.53
#